data_AF-A0A397SPY4-F1
#
_entry.id   AF-A0A397SPY4-F1
#
_cell.length_a   1.000
_cell.length_b   1.000
_cell.length_c   1.000
_cell.angle_alpha   90.00
_cell.angle_beta   90.00
_cell.angle_gamma   90.00
#
_symmetry.space_group_name_H-M   'P 1'
#
loop_
_entity.id
_entity.type
_entity.pdbx_description
1 polymer ?
#
loop_
_entity_poly.entity_id
_entity_poly.type
_entity_poly.pdbx_seq_one_letter_code
_entity_poly.pdbx_strand_id
1 'polypeptide(L)'
;MAFYIYQNLDYIHGFYNEESKENSTPMIEKVNSAFTDQQSNGRIKIYLTFIQENAQQFVADLDFFQQENKPIFPFIEQRLQQLEARITMGKSMINVGPTIDTVLQKLNSPLSSFCLVFQQAYYAAYKKLEDHVLQHPAHSLFRAVQVFDPHFLSLTTANQDIYSYQIIRELVNPSASLIQE
;
A
#
# COMPACT_ATOMS: atom_id res chain seq x y z
N MET A 1 -3.84 -7.51 12.34
CA MET A 1 -5.01 -7.04 13.12
C MET A 1 -6.22 -6.72 12.23
N ALA A 2 -6.13 -5.79 11.26
CA ALA A 2 -7.28 -5.41 10.43
C ALA A 2 -7.88 -6.56 9.59
N PHE A 3 -7.06 -7.45 9.02
CA PHE A 3 -7.53 -8.64 8.28
C PHE A 3 -8.35 -9.59 9.15
N TYR A 4 -7.85 -9.86 10.36
CA TYR A 4 -8.54 -10.70 11.33
C TYR A 4 -9.89 -10.09 11.72
N ILE A 5 -9.94 -8.77 11.92
CA ILE A 5 -11.18 -8.06 12.26
C ILE A 5 -12.20 -8.13 11.12
N TYR A 6 -11.77 -7.94 9.86
CA TYR A 6 -12.70 -8.05 8.72
C TYR A 6 -13.25 -9.48 8.58
N GLN A 7 -12.38 -10.49 8.64
CA GLN A 7 -12.78 -11.90 8.50
C GLN A 7 -13.70 -12.38 9.61
N ASN A 8 -13.55 -11.81 10.82
CA ASN A 8 -14.33 -12.18 12.00
C ASN A 8 -15.36 -11.11 12.37
N LEU A 9 -15.74 -10.22 11.45
CA LEU A 9 -16.59 -9.08 11.78
C LEU A 9 -17.95 -9.51 12.36
N ASP A 10 -18.56 -10.54 11.76
CA ASP A 10 -19.85 -11.07 12.23
C ASP A 10 -19.70 -11.77 13.59
N TYR A 11 -18.58 -12.47 13.82
CA TYR A 11 -18.26 -13.07 15.11
C TYR A 11 -18.04 -12.01 16.20
N ILE A 12 -17.27 -10.96 15.90
CA ILE A 12 -17.00 -9.84 16.81
C ILE A 12 -18.30 -9.13 17.17
N HIS A 13 -19.19 -8.92 16.20
CA HIS A 13 -20.51 -8.36 16.45
C HIS A 13 -21.34 -9.29 17.37
N GLY A 14 -21.35 -10.59 17.10
CA GLY A 14 -22.02 -11.58 17.97
C GLY A 14 -21.51 -11.53 19.41
N PHE A 15 -20.19 -11.50 19.59
CA PHE A 15 -19.54 -11.37 20.89
C PHE A 15 -20.01 -10.12 21.65
N TYR A 16 -19.96 -8.92 21.04
CA TYR A 16 -20.39 -7.71 21.74
C TYR A 16 -21.89 -7.68 22.03
N ASN A 17 -22.71 -8.34 21.21
CA ASN A 17 -24.13 -8.48 21.47
C ASN A 17 -24.39 -9.38 22.69
N GLU A 18 -23.69 -10.50 22.81
CA GLU A 18 -23.75 -11.40 23.98
C GLU A 18 -23.20 -10.71 25.23
N GLU A 19 -22.02 -10.10 25.14
CA GLU A 19 -21.37 -9.42 26.26
C GLU A 19 -22.23 -8.25 26.79
N SER A 20 -22.95 -7.54 25.92
CA SER A 20 -23.87 -6.48 26.34
C SER A 20 -25.06 -6.96 27.16
N LYS A 21 -25.39 -8.27 27.09
CA LYS A 21 -26.47 -8.89 27.86
C LYS A 21 -25.96 -9.44 29.20
N GLU A 22 -24.73 -9.94 29.23
CA GLU A 22 -24.17 -10.63 30.40
C GLU A 22 -23.36 -9.69 31.32
N ASN A 23 -22.47 -8.85 30.76
CA ASN A 23 -21.55 -8.00 31.51
C ASN A 23 -21.54 -6.57 30.93
N SER A 24 -22.72 -5.96 30.84
CA SER A 24 -22.85 -4.65 30.21
C SER A 24 -22.00 -3.58 30.91
N THR A 25 -21.18 -2.89 30.11
CA THR A 25 -20.50 -1.66 30.52
C THR A 25 -20.86 -0.57 29.51
N PRO A 26 -20.77 0.73 29.90
CA PRO A 26 -21.04 1.83 28.97
C PRO A 26 -20.23 1.76 27.67
N MET A 27 -19.02 1.19 27.73
CA MET A 27 -18.17 0.99 26.56
C MET A 27 -18.70 -0.14 25.65
N ILE A 28 -19.11 -1.27 26.24
CA ILE A 28 -19.69 -2.41 25.50
C ILE A 28 -21.00 -1.99 24.83
N GLU A 29 -21.87 -1.26 25.52
CA GLU A 29 -23.12 -0.72 24.95
C GLU A 29 -22.85 0.22 23.79
N LYS A 30 -21.83 1.07 23.90
CA LYS A 30 -21.43 1.99 22.83
C LYS A 30 -20.90 1.25 21.59
N VAL A 31 -20.14 0.18 21.78
CA VAL A 31 -19.65 -0.65 20.67
C VAL A 31 -20.81 -1.44 20.04
N ASN A 32 -21.66 -2.07 20.85
CA ASN A 32 -22.80 -2.84 20.36
C ASN A 32 -23.82 -1.97 19.61
N SER A 33 -24.10 -0.75 20.12
CA SER A 33 -24.96 0.21 19.42
C SER A 33 -24.37 0.66 18.08
N ALA A 34 -23.04 0.82 17.97
CA ALA A 34 -22.39 1.12 16.69
C ALA A 34 -22.48 -0.03 15.67
N PHE A 35 -22.49 -1.29 16.12
CA PHE A 35 -22.70 -2.44 15.24
C PHE A 35 -24.17 -2.66 14.87
N THR A 36 -25.09 -2.30 15.77
CA THR A 36 -26.53 -2.43 15.56
C THR A 36 -27.08 -1.32 14.66
N ASP A 37 -26.53 -0.10 14.76
CA ASP A 37 -26.87 1.01 13.89
C ASP A 37 -26.44 0.72 12.44
N GLN A 38 -27.42 0.66 11.53
CA GLN A 38 -27.20 0.28 10.13
C GLN A 38 -26.18 1.20 9.44
N GLN A 39 -26.23 2.50 9.73
CA GLN A 39 -25.34 3.48 9.11
C GLN A 39 -23.90 3.33 9.61
N SER A 40 -23.71 3.20 10.92
CA SER A 40 -22.41 3.03 11.56
C SER A 40 -21.77 1.70 11.17
N ASN A 41 -22.53 0.61 11.20
CA ASN A 41 -22.06 -0.70 10.75
C ASN A 41 -21.69 -0.70 9.27
N GLY A 42 -22.50 -0.06 8.43
CA GLY A 42 -22.18 0.13 7.00
C GLY A 42 -20.85 0.85 6.79
N ARG A 43 -20.61 1.93 7.53
CA ARG A 43 -19.33 2.66 7.49
C ARG A 43 -18.15 1.80 7.96
N ILE A 44 -18.32 1.03 9.03
CA ILE A 44 -17.29 0.09 9.52
C ILE A 44 -16.91 -0.91 8.42
N LYS A 45 -17.91 -1.51 7.75
CA LYS A 45 -17.67 -2.44 6.63
C LYS A 45 -16.90 -1.79 5.48
N ILE A 46 -17.29 -0.58 5.09
CA ILE A 46 -16.60 0.17 4.01
C ILE A 46 -15.14 0.44 4.38
N TYR A 47 -14.87 0.93 5.60
CA TYR A 47 -13.50 1.20 6.05
C TYR A 47 -12.66 -0.07 6.14
N LEU A 48 -13.19 -1.15 6.71
CA LEU A 48 -12.46 -2.41 6.80
C LEU A 48 -12.15 -2.99 5.41
N THR A 49 -13.09 -2.89 4.47
CA THR A 49 -12.87 -3.31 3.07
C THR A 49 -11.76 -2.49 2.44
N PHE A 50 -11.79 -1.15 2.58
CA PHE A 50 -10.74 -0.27 2.07
C PHE A 50 -9.36 -0.62 2.65
N ILE A 51 -9.30 -0.86 3.97
CA ILE A 51 -8.06 -1.24 4.64
C ILE A 51 -7.56 -2.57 4.12
N GLN A 52 -8.43 -3.59 3.98
CA GLN A 52 -8.06 -4.90 3.48
C GLN A 52 -7.50 -4.83 2.06
N GLU A 53 -8.23 -4.22 1.12
CA GLU A 53 -7.82 -4.15 -0.29
C GLU A 53 -6.48 -3.46 -0.47
N ASN A 54 -6.19 -2.45 0.36
CA ASN A 54 -4.90 -1.78 0.32
C ASN A 54 -3.81 -2.57 1.04
N ALA A 55 -4.10 -3.11 2.22
CA ALA A 55 -3.13 -3.84 3.02
C ALA A 55 -2.70 -5.16 2.36
N GLN A 56 -3.58 -5.86 1.62
CA GLN A 56 -3.22 -7.13 0.96
C GLN A 56 -2.06 -6.96 0.00
N GLN A 57 -2.02 -5.83 -0.72
CA GLN A 57 -0.90 -5.56 -1.62
C GLN A 57 0.40 -5.33 -0.85
N PHE A 58 0.35 -4.58 0.25
CA PHE A 58 1.54 -4.36 1.09
C PHE A 58 2.06 -5.67 1.68
N VAL A 59 1.17 -6.58 2.07
CA VAL A 59 1.53 -7.93 2.52
C VAL A 59 2.17 -8.71 1.38
N ALA A 60 1.59 -8.69 0.17
CA ALA A 60 2.15 -9.38 -0.99
C ALA A 60 3.54 -8.84 -1.39
N ASP A 61 3.73 -7.53 -1.35
CA ASP A 61 5.03 -6.91 -1.62
C ASP A 61 6.04 -7.26 -0.52
N LEU A 62 5.62 -7.28 0.76
CA LEU A 62 6.47 -7.73 1.88
C LEU A 62 6.85 -9.21 1.76
N ASP A 63 5.89 -10.08 1.47
CA ASP A 63 6.11 -11.51 1.27
C ASP A 63 7.08 -11.75 0.11
N PHE A 64 6.95 -10.98 -0.98
CA PHE A 64 7.90 -11.00 -2.09
C PHE A 64 9.32 -10.66 -1.60
N PHE A 65 9.50 -9.60 -0.80
CA PHE A 65 10.80 -9.25 -0.24
C PHE A 65 11.35 -10.27 0.78
N GLN A 66 10.48 -11.04 1.45
CA GLN A 66 10.87 -12.02 2.47
C GLN A 66 11.17 -13.42 1.92
N GLN A 67 10.40 -13.89 0.94
CA GLN A 67 10.50 -15.25 0.41
C GLN A 67 11.61 -15.40 -0.62
N GLU A 68 11.87 -14.36 -1.41
CA GLU A 68 12.99 -14.32 -2.34
C GLU A 68 14.25 -13.92 -1.53
N ASN A 69 14.83 -14.88 -0.81
CA ASN A 69 16.09 -14.74 -0.07
C ASN A 69 17.31 -14.56 -1.01
N LYS A 70 17.06 -14.18 -2.26
CA LYS A 70 18.04 -13.82 -3.28
C LYS A 70 17.97 -12.31 -3.42
N PRO A 71 19.12 -11.62 -3.57
CA PRO A 71 19.11 -10.20 -3.87
C PRO A 71 18.50 -10.00 -5.26
N ILE A 72 17.17 -9.92 -5.35
CA ILE A 72 16.49 -9.44 -6.55
C ILE A 72 16.51 -7.90 -6.56
N PHE A 73 17.67 -7.33 -6.23
CA PHE A 73 17.94 -5.90 -6.13
C PHE A 73 17.38 -5.09 -7.32
N PRO A 74 17.48 -5.57 -8.59
CA PRO A 74 16.96 -4.83 -9.74
C PRO A 74 15.44 -4.63 -9.74
N PHE A 75 14.68 -5.52 -9.10
CA PHE A 75 13.22 -5.48 -9.08
C PHE A 75 12.67 -4.71 -7.87
N ILE A 76 13.52 -4.44 -6.87
CA ILE A 76 13.15 -3.62 -5.70
C ILE A 76 12.74 -2.22 -6.15
N GLU A 77 13.56 -1.56 -6.99
CA GLU A 77 13.25 -0.21 -7.47
C GLU A 77 11.98 -0.18 -8.34
N GLN A 78 11.74 -1.19 -9.18
CA GLN A 78 10.50 -1.28 -9.95
C GLN A 78 9.27 -1.42 -9.03
N ARG A 79 9.37 -2.24 -7.98
CA ARG A 79 8.29 -2.39 -6.98
C ARG A 79 8.05 -1.10 -6.20
N LEU A 80 9.12 -0.39 -5.82
CA LEU A 80 9.03 0.92 -5.16
C LEU A 80 8.35 1.95 -6.06
N GLN A 81 8.68 2.00 -7.35
CA GLN A 81 8.02 2.89 -8.32
C GLN A 81 6.53 2.56 -8.49
N GLN A 82 6.17 1.28 -8.56
CA GLN A 82 4.77 0.85 -8.61
C GLN A 82 4.00 1.26 -7.34
N LEU A 83 4.63 1.11 -6.18
CA LEU A 83 4.07 1.52 -4.90
C LEU A 83 3.87 3.04 -4.85
N GLU A 84 4.88 3.82 -5.23
CA GLU A 84 4.82 5.28 -5.27
C GLU A 84 3.73 5.77 -6.23
N ALA A 85 3.64 5.20 -7.43
CA ALA A 85 2.62 5.54 -8.41
C ALA A 85 1.22 5.26 -7.87
N ARG A 86 1.00 4.08 -7.27
CA ARG A 86 -0.29 3.72 -6.67
C ARG A 86 -0.70 4.68 -5.56
N ILE A 87 0.20 4.95 -4.60
CA ILE A 87 -0.09 5.87 -3.50
C ILE A 87 -0.37 7.28 -4.05
N THR A 88 0.38 7.69 -5.07
CA THR A 88 0.20 8.99 -5.72
C THR A 88 -1.15 9.12 -6.40
N MET A 89 -1.57 8.10 -7.17
CA MET A 89 -2.91 8.06 -7.75
C MET A 89 -4.01 8.06 -6.67
N GLY A 90 -3.76 7.40 -5.54
CA GLY A 90 -4.68 7.36 -4.41
C GLY A 90 -4.98 8.74 -3.79
N LYS A 91 -4.03 9.68 -3.83
CA LYS A 91 -4.22 11.05 -3.31
C LYS A 91 -5.30 11.83 -4.08
N SER A 92 -5.50 11.53 -5.36
CA SER A 92 -6.49 12.16 -6.24
C SER A 92 -7.54 11.17 -6.74
N MET A 93 -7.75 10.07 -6.02
CA MET A 93 -8.68 9.02 -6.44
C MET A 93 -10.10 9.57 -6.61
N ILE A 94 -10.74 9.19 -7.72
CA ILE A 94 -12.15 9.47 -8.02
C ILE A 94 -12.98 8.19 -8.17
N ASN A 95 -12.31 7.04 -8.20
CA ASN A 95 -12.91 5.72 -8.24
C ASN A 95 -12.23 4.84 -7.17
N VAL A 96 -12.90 3.74 -6.82
CA VAL A 96 -12.35 2.69 -5.98
C VAL A 96 -12.29 1.38 -6.77
N GLY A 97 -11.62 0.37 -6.21
CA GLY A 97 -11.63 -0.96 -6.79
C GLY A 97 -13.02 -1.62 -6.75
N PRO A 98 -13.25 -2.64 -7.60
CA PRO A 98 -14.55 -3.32 -7.75
C PRO A 98 -15.09 -3.90 -6.44
N THR A 99 -14.20 -4.33 -5.54
CA THR A 99 -14.55 -4.85 -4.21
C THR A 99 -15.25 -3.80 -3.37
N ILE A 100 -14.69 -2.60 -3.29
CA ILE A 100 -15.24 -1.50 -2.50
C ILE A 100 -16.51 -0.96 -3.17
N ASP A 101 -16.53 -0.86 -4.50
CA ASP A 101 -17.74 -0.47 -5.25
C ASP A 101 -18.92 -1.39 -4.95
N THR A 102 -18.67 -2.71 -4.92
CA THR A 102 -19.70 -3.70 -4.58
C THR A 102 -20.26 -3.48 -3.17
N VAL A 103 -19.41 -3.15 -2.20
CA VAL A 103 -19.84 -2.87 -0.82
C VAL A 103 -20.62 -1.57 -0.74
N LEU A 104 -20.17 -0.52 -1.43
CA LEU A 104 -20.86 0.77 -1.51
C LEU A 104 -22.26 0.63 -2.12
N GLN A 105 -22.39 -0.13 -3.21
CA GLN A 105 -23.66 -0.42 -3.87
C GLN A 105 -24.62 -1.18 -2.93
N LYS A 106 -24.14 -2.25 -2.28
CA LYS A 106 -24.96 -3.02 -1.32
C LYS A 106 -25.47 -2.17 -0.17
N LEU A 107 -24.71 -1.16 0.25
CA LEU A 107 -25.05 -0.26 1.35
C LEU A 107 -25.73 1.04 0.89
N ASN A 108 -26.06 1.18 -0.39
CA ASN A 108 -26.61 2.41 -1.00
C ASN A 108 -25.85 3.68 -0.59
N SER A 109 -24.52 3.57 -0.47
CA SER A 109 -23.65 4.60 0.06
C SER A 109 -22.84 5.25 -1.06
N PRO A 110 -22.91 6.59 -1.25
CA PRO A 110 -22.18 7.23 -2.33
C PRO A 110 -20.68 7.31 -2.01
N LEU A 111 -19.83 7.01 -3.00
CA LEU A 111 -18.37 7.07 -2.86
C LEU A 111 -17.87 8.45 -2.40
N SER A 112 -18.55 9.53 -2.82
CA SER A 112 -18.21 10.91 -2.44
C SER A 112 -18.18 11.15 -0.93
N SER A 113 -18.96 10.39 -0.15
CA SER A 113 -18.94 10.46 1.32
C SER A 113 -17.65 9.91 1.95
N PHE A 114 -16.85 9.15 1.19
CA PHE A 114 -15.65 8.47 1.67
C PHE A 114 -14.37 8.94 0.97
N CYS A 115 -14.45 9.55 -0.22
CA CYS A 115 -13.30 10.01 -0.99
C CYS A 115 -12.29 10.79 -0.15
N LEU A 116 -12.76 11.77 0.62
CA LEU A 116 -11.87 12.64 1.40
C LEU A 116 -11.08 11.87 2.46
N VAL A 117 -11.72 10.92 3.15
CA VAL A 117 -11.05 10.07 4.14
C VAL A 117 -10.06 9.10 3.48
N PHE A 118 -10.43 8.51 2.35
CA PHE A 118 -9.54 7.62 1.60
C PHE A 118 -8.33 8.35 1.04
N GLN A 119 -8.52 9.53 0.44
CA GLN A 119 -7.44 10.39 -0.04
C GLN A 119 -6.50 10.77 1.10
N GLN A 120 -7.03 11.17 2.27
CA GLN A 120 -6.22 11.46 3.45
C GLN A 120 -5.37 10.26 3.90
N ALA A 121 -5.91 9.04 3.83
CA ALA A 121 -5.12 7.84 4.12
C ALA A 121 -3.95 7.67 3.14
N TYR A 122 -4.15 7.95 1.84
CA TYR A 122 -3.07 7.96 0.85
C TYR A 122 -2.06 9.08 1.07
N TYR A 123 -2.49 10.27 1.48
CA TYR A 123 -1.57 11.34 1.86
C TYR A 123 -0.68 10.92 3.05
N ALA A 124 -1.27 10.29 4.07
CA ALA A 124 -0.52 9.79 5.22
C ALA A 124 0.47 8.67 4.81
N ALA A 125 0.05 7.77 3.92
CA ALA A 125 0.91 6.71 3.39
C ALA A 125 2.05 7.29 2.55
N TYR A 126 1.78 8.28 1.69
CA TYR A 126 2.79 8.96 0.88
C TYR A 126 3.84 9.62 1.75
N LYS A 127 3.43 10.35 2.79
CA LYS A 127 4.36 10.99 3.71
C LYS A 127 5.30 9.97 4.37
N LYS A 128 4.78 8.82 4.77
CA LYS A 128 5.63 7.74 5.30
C LYS A 128 6.58 7.16 4.26
N LEU A 129 6.13 6.99 3.01
CA LEU A 129 6.98 6.53 1.91
C LEU A 129 8.12 7.53 1.66
N GLU A 130 7.80 8.82 1.63
CA GLU A 130 8.75 9.90 1.45
C GLU A 130 9.79 9.93 2.57
N ASP A 131 9.33 9.95 3.83
CA ASP A 131 10.18 10.06 5.02
C ASP A 131 11.12 8.84 5.20
N HIS A 132 10.71 7.64 4.77
CA HIS A 132 11.43 6.40 5.08
C HIS A 132 12.09 5.70 3.89
N VAL A 133 11.60 5.92 2.66
CA VAL A 133 12.08 5.20 1.47
C VAL A 133 12.73 6.16 0.49
N LEU A 134 11.99 7.18 0.02
CA LEU A 134 12.50 8.08 -1.04
C LEU A 134 13.68 8.93 -0.56
N GLN A 135 13.74 9.25 0.72
CA GLN A 135 14.86 9.97 1.34
C GLN A 135 15.94 9.04 1.91
N HIS A 136 15.79 7.72 1.77
CA HIS A 136 16.76 6.77 2.34
C HIS A 136 18.08 6.81 1.56
N PRO A 137 19.26 6.89 2.23
CA PRO A 137 20.56 6.95 1.54
C PRO A 137 20.84 5.77 0.60
N ALA A 138 20.26 4.60 0.88
CA ALA A 138 20.38 3.41 0.04
C ALA A 138 19.41 3.36 -1.16
N HIS A 139 18.50 4.32 -1.31
CA HIS A 139 17.57 4.32 -2.45
C HIS A 139 18.30 4.48 -3.79
N SER A 140 19.31 5.36 -3.82
CA SER A 140 20.20 5.52 -4.99
C SER A 140 20.95 4.25 -5.34
N LEU A 141 21.30 3.41 -4.35
CA LEU A 141 21.93 2.10 -4.56
C LEU A 141 20.97 1.11 -5.22
N PHE A 142 19.67 1.10 -4.89
CA PHE A 142 18.70 0.25 -5.58
C PHE A 142 18.55 0.64 -7.05
N ARG A 143 18.50 1.95 -7.34
CA ARG A 143 18.50 2.47 -8.71
C ARG A 143 19.78 2.15 -9.46
N ALA A 144 20.92 2.21 -8.78
CA ALA A 144 22.23 1.90 -9.33
C ALA A 144 22.39 0.45 -9.78
N VAL A 145 21.92 -0.48 -8.95
CA VAL A 145 22.11 -1.91 -9.21
C VAL A 145 21.34 -2.39 -10.45
N GLN A 146 20.29 -1.68 -10.86
CA GLN A 146 19.56 -1.96 -12.10
C GLN A 146 20.44 -1.88 -13.35
N VAL A 147 21.50 -1.06 -13.35
CA VAL A 147 22.45 -0.95 -14.48
C VAL A 147 23.22 -2.25 -14.71
N PHE A 148 23.40 -3.05 -13.67
CA PHE A 148 24.13 -4.31 -13.75
C PHE A 148 23.23 -5.51 -14.07
N ASP A 149 21.91 -5.31 -14.27
CA ASP A 149 21.01 -6.35 -14.76
C ASP A 149 20.82 -6.22 -16.29
N PRO A 150 21.34 -7.17 -17.09
CA PRO A 150 21.19 -7.16 -18.54
C PRO A 150 19.74 -7.10 -19.00
N HIS A 151 18.79 -7.64 -18.22
CA HIS A 151 17.37 -7.56 -18.55
C HIS A 151 16.87 -6.12 -18.45
N PHE A 152 17.38 -5.32 -17.52
CA PHE A 152 16.95 -3.93 -17.34
C PHE A 152 17.52 -2.98 -18.40
N LEU A 153 18.77 -3.21 -18.83
CA LEU A 153 19.41 -2.48 -19.94
C LEU A 153 18.68 -2.70 -21.28
N SER A 154 18.01 -3.84 -21.43
CA SER A 154 17.26 -4.19 -22.65
C SER A 154 15.86 -3.55 -22.73
N LEU A 155 15.32 -3.07 -21.60
CA LEU A 155 13.92 -2.59 -21.52
C LEU A 155 13.73 -1.20 -22.13
N THR A 156 14.71 -0.30 -22.04
CA THR A 156 14.64 1.03 -22.67
C THR A 156 16.02 1.54 -23.06
N THR A 157 16.12 2.31 -24.15
CA THR A 157 17.35 3.00 -24.57
C THR A 157 17.81 4.08 -23.59
N ALA A 158 16.90 4.61 -22.75
CA ALA A 158 17.25 5.57 -21.70
C ALA A 158 18.12 4.95 -20.60
N ASN A 159 17.96 3.65 -20.33
CA ASN A 159 18.73 2.93 -19.32
C ASN A 159 20.14 2.54 -19.79
N GLN A 160 20.46 2.76 -21.07
CA GLN A 160 21.78 2.48 -21.66
C GLN A 160 22.76 3.66 -21.50
N ASP A 161 22.27 4.82 -21.05
CA ASP A 161 23.13 5.98 -20.81
C ASP A 161 23.74 5.93 -19.41
N ILE A 162 25.01 5.51 -19.34
CA ILE A 162 25.79 5.43 -18.09
C ILE A 162 25.87 6.78 -17.36
N TYR A 163 25.74 7.91 -18.06
CA TYR A 163 25.77 9.25 -17.47
C TYR A 163 24.47 9.61 -16.73
N SER A 164 23.39 8.83 -16.92
CA SER A 164 22.16 8.96 -16.12
C SER A 164 22.34 8.49 -14.68
N TYR A 165 23.49 7.89 -14.34
CA TYR A 165 23.76 7.26 -13.04
C TYR A 165 24.89 7.93 -12.25
N GLN A 166 25.14 9.23 -12.47
CA GLN A 166 26.16 10.03 -11.76
C GLN A 166 25.98 10.09 -10.22
N ILE A 167 24.87 9.58 -9.68
CA ILE A 167 24.70 9.46 -8.23
C ILE A 167 25.60 8.37 -7.62
N ILE A 168 26.07 7.42 -8.44
CA ILE A 168 27.04 6.40 -8.06
C ILE A 168 28.42 6.98 -8.31
N ARG A 169 29.18 7.19 -7.24
CA ARG A 169 30.50 7.84 -7.30
C ARG A 169 31.44 7.16 -8.29
N GLU A 170 31.36 5.84 -8.39
CA GLU A 170 32.15 4.99 -9.28
C GLU A 170 31.77 5.16 -10.76
N LEU A 171 30.56 5.64 -11.08
CA LEU A 171 30.08 5.89 -12.44
C LEU A 171 30.12 7.37 -12.85
N VAL A 172 30.58 8.28 -11.98
CA VAL A 172 30.74 9.71 -12.30
C VAL A 172 31.84 9.94 -13.35
N ASN A 173 32.78 8.99 -13.49
CA ASN A 173 33.81 8.97 -14.53
C ASN A 173 34.13 7.50 -14.88
N PRO A 174 33.26 6.83 -15.66
CA PRO A 174 33.47 5.44 -15.99
C PRO A 174 34.70 5.30 -16.89
N SER A 175 35.52 4.28 -16.65
CA SER A 175 36.68 4.00 -17.50
C SER A 175 36.22 3.59 -18.90
N ALA A 176 37.04 3.83 -19.93
CA ALA A 176 36.72 3.44 -21.30
C ALA A 176 36.41 1.94 -21.45
N SER A 177 36.98 1.09 -20.59
CA SER A 177 36.69 -0.34 -20.51
C SER A 177 35.27 -0.64 -20.04
N LEU A 178 34.72 0.17 -19.12
CA LEU A 178 33.38 0.00 -18.57
C LEU A 178 32.28 0.48 -19.55
N ILE A 179 32.64 1.35 -20.50
CA ILE A 179 31.74 1.87 -21.54
C ILE A 179 31.65 0.89 -22.74
N GLN A 180 32.60 -0.03 -22.88
CA GLN A 180 32.70 -0.97 -24.02
C GLN A 180 32.13 -2.37 -23.75
N GLU A 181 31.87 -2.74 -22.48
CA GLU A 181 31.12 -3.96 -22.11
C GLU A 181 29.61 -3.76 -22.23
#